data_AF-A0A7V8Y8A1-F1
#
_entry.id   AF-A0A7V8Y8A1-F1
#
_cell.length_a   1.000
_cell.length_b   1.000
_cell.length_c   1.000
_cell.angle_alpha   90.00
_cell.angle_beta   90.00
_cell.angle_gamma   90.00
#
_symmetry.space_group_name_H-M   'P 1'
#
loop_
_entity.id
_entity.type
_entity.pdbx_description
1 polymer ?
#
loop_
_entity_poly.entity_id
_entity_poly.type
_entity_poly.pdbx_seq_one_letter_code
_entity_poly.pdbx_strand_id
1 'polypeptide(L)'
;MTVTITTGRVCGSSTVSVTRGSVASSVEVEETRRIPLSIPKDQLYFWASDWQASERRADEDLAADRSKEYHNFMDLARDLLSAE
;
A
#
# COMPACT_ATOMS: atom_id res chain seq x y z
N MET A 1 18.64 10.65 12.30
CA MET A 1 18.64 10.58 10.81
C MET A 1 17.30 11.11 10.35
N THR A 2 17.28 12.29 9.74
CA THR A 2 16.06 13.00 9.34
C THR A 2 15.97 12.93 7.82
N VAL A 3 14.89 12.36 7.28
CA VAL A 3 14.69 12.26 5.83
C VAL A 3 13.66 13.30 5.43
N THR A 4 14.07 14.24 4.57
CA THR A 4 13.21 15.30 4.04
C THR A 4 12.66 14.84 2.69
N ILE A 5 11.34 14.66 2.60
CA ILE A 5 10.66 14.29 1.35
C ILE A 5 10.07 15.57 0.74
N THR A 6 10.73 16.12 -0.27
CA THR A 6 10.27 17.31 -1.01
C THR A 6 9.35 16.86 -2.15
N THR A 7 8.04 16.81 -1.88
CA THR A 7 7.03 16.72 -2.93
C THR A 7 6.71 18.13 -3.41
N GLY A 8 6.98 18.42 -4.67
CA GLY A 8 6.71 19.71 -5.28
C GLY A 8 5.40 19.71 -6.05
N ARG A 9 4.42 20.52 -5.61
CA ARG A 9 3.76 21.57 -6.43
C ARG A 9 2.77 22.40 -5.59
N VAL A 10 3.05 23.71 -5.53
CA VAL A 10 2.18 24.90 -5.43
C VAL A 10 0.91 24.85 -4.56
N CYS A 11 0.88 25.81 -3.61
CA CYS A 11 -0.21 26.30 -2.76
C CYS A 11 -0.62 25.44 -1.54
N GLY A 12 -0.10 25.85 -0.37
CA GLY A 12 -0.50 25.38 0.96
C GLY A 12 0.64 24.70 1.70
N SER A 13 1.53 25.49 2.32
CA SER A 13 2.56 24.94 3.22
C SER A 13 1.88 24.45 4.49
N SER A 14 1.65 23.14 4.57
CA SER A 14 1.31 22.46 5.82
C SER A 14 2.51 21.61 6.24
N THR A 15 3.32 22.13 7.15
CA THR A 15 4.43 21.39 7.75
C THR A 15 3.86 20.40 8.77
N VAL A 16 3.87 19.11 8.46
CA VAL A 16 3.51 18.05 9.42
C VAL A 16 4.78 17.50 10.07
N SER A 17 4.89 17.69 11.39
CA SER A 17 6.00 17.17 12.20
C SER A 17 5.54 15.92 12.93
N VAL A 18 5.97 14.74 12.50
CA VAL A 18 5.64 13.48 13.20
C VAL A 18 6.71 13.23 14.27
N THR A 19 6.35 13.46 15.53
CA THR A 19 7.17 13.04 16.67
C THR A 19 6.70 11.65 17.10
N ARG A 20 7.62 10.68 17.12
CA ARG A 20 7.34 9.30 17.47
C ARG A 20 7.06 9.20 18.98
N GLY A 21 5.78 9.12 19.37
CA GLY A 21 5.41 8.81 20.75
C GLY A 21 3.92 9.03 21.05
N SER A 22 3.28 7.97 21.53
CA SER A 22 1.95 7.96 22.18
C SER A 22 0.73 8.05 21.26
N VAL A 23 0.23 6.89 20.82
CA VAL A 23 -1.11 6.76 20.24
C VAL A 23 -2.10 6.57 21.39
N ALA A 24 -2.66 7.67 21.87
CA ALA A 24 -3.99 7.67 22.46
C ALA A 24 -4.83 8.58 21.58
N SER A 25 -5.63 7.99 20.70
CA SER A 25 -6.53 8.75 19.84
C SER A 25 -7.94 8.22 20.00
N SER A 26 -8.68 8.82 20.93
CA SER A 26 -10.13 8.91 20.83
C SER A 26 -10.42 9.87 19.68
N VAL A 27 -10.84 9.34 18.53
CA VAL A 27 -11.25 10.15 17.38
C VAL A 27 -12.77 10.25 17.41
N GLU A 28 -13.28 11.42 17.76
CA GLU A 28 -14.68 11.75 17.55
C GLU A 28 -14.92 11.86 16.04
N VAL A 29 -15.96 11.16 15.56
CA VAL A 29 -16.24 10.96 14.14
C VAL A 29 -16.91 12.22 13.58
N GLU A 30 -16.10 13.14 13.06
CA GLU A 30 -16.57 14.27 12.26
C GLU A 30 -16.84 13.79 10.82
N GLU A 31 -18.01 14.16 10.28
CA GLU A 31 -18.54 13.72 8.99
C GLU A 31 -17.52 13.92 7.86
N THR A 32 -16.91 12.81 7.43
CA THR A 32 -15.82 12.83 6.45
C THR A 32 -16.39 13.18 5.08
N ARG A 33 -16.26 14.44 4.66
CA ARG A 33 -16.49 14.85 3.27
C ARG A 33 -15.61 13.98 2.36
N ARG A 34 -16.22 13.03 1.65
CA ARG A 34 -15.55 12.21 0.65
C ARG A 34 -15.09 13.13 -0.48
N ILE A 35 -13.81 13.48 -0.47
CA ILE A 35 -13.16 14.16 -1.57
C ILE A 35 -13.11 13.14 -2.72
N PRO A 36 -13.76 13.40 -3.88
CA PRO A 36 -13.67 12.48 -5.00
C PRO A 36 -12.22 12.49 -5.50
N LEU A 37 -11.49 11.42 -5.21
CA LEU A 37 -10.17 11.19 -5.76
C LEU A 37 -10.34 10.84 -7.24
N SER A 38 -9.84 11.72 -8.12
CA SER A 38 -9.79 11.43 -9.56
C SER A 38 -8.66 10.44 -9.82
N ILE A 39 -9.00 9.15 -9.89
CA ILE A 39 -8.04 8.09 -10.21
C ILE A 39 -7.77 8.09 -11.73
N PRO A 40 -6.51 8.14 -12.18
CA PRO A 40 -6.18 8.00 -13.61
C PRO A 40 -6.77 6.71 -14.19
N LYS A 41 -7.25 6.75 -15.43
CA LYS A 41 -7.89 5.59 -16.08
C LYS A 41 -7.00 4.34 -16.05
N ASP A 42 -5.70 4.52 -16.27
CA ASP A 42 -4.70 3.45 -16.31
C ASP A 42 -4.46 2.79 -14.94
N GLN A 43 -4.97 3.39 -13.85
CA GLN A 43 -4.84 2.89 -12.48
C GLN A 43 -6.16 2.37 -11.91
N LEU A 44 -7.26 2.44 -12.66
CA LEU A 44 -8.57 1.96 -12.18
C LEU A 44 -8.57 0.46 -11.85
N TYR A 45 -7.71 -0.32 -12.50
CA TYR A 45 -7.64 -1.77 -12.28
C TYR A 45 -7.26 -2.15 -10.86
N PHE A 46 -6.41 -1.37 -10.18
CA PHE A 46 -6.05 -1.59 -8.78
C PHE A 46 -7.26 -1.48 -7.84
N TRP A 47 -8.31 -0.79 -8.27
CA TRP A 47 -9.52 -0.54 -7.49
C TRP A 47 -10.67 -1.49 -7.86
N ALA A 48 -10.43 -2.45 -8.76
CA ALA A 48 -11.40 -3.50 -9.04
C ALA A 48 -11.61 -4.37 -7.77
N SER A 49 -12.86 -4.82 -7.54
CA SER A 49 -13.21 -5.66 -6.38
C SER A 49 -12.33 -6.90 -6.27
N ASP A 50 -12.03 -7.52 -7.41
CA ASP A 50 -11.31 -8.79 -7.48
C ASP A 50 -9.82 -8.57 -7.17
N TRP A 51 -9.26 -7.44 -7.58
CA TRP A 51 -7.93 -7.01 -7.20
C TRP A 51 -7.84 -6.84 -5.69
N GLN A 52 -8.76 -6.07 -5.11
CA GLN A 52 -8.80 -5.81 -3.66
C GLN A 52 -9.00 -7.10 -2.85
N ALA A 53 -9.79 -8.04 -3.36
CA ALA A 53 -9.94 -9.35 -2.73
C ALA A 53 -8.65 -10.17 -2.78
N SER A 54 -7.88 -10.08 -3.87
CA SER A 54 -6.61 -10.79 -4.04
C SER A 54 -5.51 -10.18 -3.18
N GLU A 55 -5.44 -8.85 -3.09
CA GLU A 55 -4.56 -8.13 -2.17
C GLU A 55 -4.78 -8.57 -0.72
N ARG A 56 -6.05 -8.64 -0.28
CA ARG A 56 -6.35 -9.12 1.09
C ARG A 56 -5.86 -10.55 1.33
N ARG A 57 -6.01 -11.44 0.34
CA ARG A 57 -5.50 -12.81 0.46
C ARG A 57 -3.97 -12.85 0.50
N ALA A 58 -3.31 -12.02 -0.30
CA ALA A 58 -1.85 -11.91 -0.28
C ALA A 58 -1.35 -11.40 1.08
N ASP A 59 -2.02 -10.40 1.67
CA ASP A 59 -1.72 -9.93 3.03
C ASP A 59 -1.91 -11.04 4.07
N GLU A 60 -2.99 -11.83 3.96
CA GLU A 60 -3.25 -12.99 4.83
C GLU A 60 -2.19 -14.09 4.66
N ASP A 61 -1.71 -14.32 3.43
CA ASP A 61 -0.64 -15.28 3.15
C ASP A 61 0.70 -14.82 3.73
N LEU A 62 1.03 -13.53 3.61
CA LEU A 62 2.22 -12.93 4.23
C LEU A 62 2.14 -12.99 5.77
N ALA A 63 0.99 -12.66 6.35
CA ALA A 63 0.78 -12.71 7.79
C ALA A 63 0.86 -14.14 8.34
N ALA A 64 0.48 -15.13 7.54
CA ALA A 64 0.54 -16.55 7.89
C ALA A 64 1.84 -17.24 7.45
N ASP A 65 2.83 -16.49 6.95
CA ASP A 65 4.12 -16.99 6.46
C ASP A 65 3.98 -18.09 5.39
N ARG A 66 2.92 -18.02 4.57
CA ARG A 66 2.68 -18.90 3.41
C ARG A 66 3.34 -18.38 2.13
N SER A 67 4.30 -17.48 2.25
CA SER A 67 5.08 -16.95 1.13
C SER A 67 6.23 -17.88 0.76
N LYS A 68 6.55 -17.94 -0.53
CA LYS A 68 7.73 -18.66 -1.05
C LYS A 68 8.75 -17.64 -1.51
N GLU A 69 9.96 -17.71 -0.95
CA GLU A 69 11.08 -16.87 -1.37
C GLU A 69 11.86 -17.55 -2.49
N TYR A 70 12.31 -16.75 -3.46
CA TYR A 70 13.22 -17.19 -4.52
C TYR A 70 14.46 -16.33 -4.48
N HIS A 71 15.63 -16.95 -4.47
CA HIS A 71 16.90 -16.23 -4.42
C HIS A 71 17.28 -15.59 -5.75
N ASN A 72 16.76 -16.12 -6.86
CA ASN A 72 17.01 -15.59 -8.20
C ASN A 72 15.90 -15.99 -9.17
N PHE A 73 15.91 -15.36 -10.34
CA PHE A 73 14.96 -15.61 -11.41
C PHE A 73 14.97 -17.06 -11.91
N MET A 74 16.14 -17.71 -11.97
CA MET A 74 16.24 -19.08 -12.49
C MET A 74 15.51 -20.08 -11.59
N ASP A 75 15.50 -19.83 -10.28
CA ASP A 75 14.76 -20.66 -9.33
C ASP A 75 13.24 -20.50 -9.49
N LEU A 76 12.77 -19.26 -9.68
CA LEU A 76 11.37 -18.99 -10.01
C LEU A 76 10.96 -19.65 -11.34
N ALA A 77 11.77 -19.47 -12.39
CA ALA A 77 11.50 -20.02 -13.71
C ALA A 77 11.44 -21.55 -13.69
N ARG A 78 12.36 -22.20 -12.96
CA ARG A 78 12.36 -23.66 -12.80
C ARG A 78 11.08 -24.16 -12.15
N ASP A 79 10.61 -23.48 -11.10
CA ASP A 79 9.39 -23.86 -10.39
C ASP A 79 8.15 -23.75 -11.30
N LEU A 80 8.00 -22.62 -12.00
CA LEU A 80 6.89 -22.36 -12.92
C LEU A 80 6.85 -23.36 -14.08
N LEU A 81 8.00 -23.67 -14.68
CA LEU A 81 8.11 -24.61 -15.79
C LEU A 81 7.96 -26.08 -15.34
N SER A 82 8.16 -26.38 -14.06
CA SER A 82 8.00 -27.73 -13.51
C SER A 82 6.58 -28.05 -13.02
N ALA A 83 5.75 -27.01 -12.89
CA ALA A 83 4.37 -27.11 -12.43
C ALA A 83 3.36 -27.32 -13.58
N GLU A 84 3.84 -27.45 -14.83
CA GLU A 84 3.08 -27.78 -16.05
C GLU A 84 3.32 -29.23 -16.47
#